data_AF-A0A146M032-F1
#
_entry.id   AF-A0A146M032-F1
#
_cell.length_a   1.000
_cell.length_b   1.000
_cell.length_c   1.000
_cell.angle_alpha   90.00
_cell.angle_beta   90.00
_cell.angle_gamma   90.00
#
_symmetry.space_group_name_H-M   'P 1'
#
loop_
_entity.id
_entity.type
_entity.pdbx_description
1 polymer ?
#
loop_
_entity_poly.entity_id
_entity_poly.type
_entity_poly.pdbx_seq_one_letter_code
_entity_poly.pdbx_strand_id
1 'polypeptide(L)'
;MRVTGLDPAGPLFSYNDEERLKPSSAGFVDVIHTCGKGLGFFGDLGHVDFYPNQGTAGQPGCSLSFGKCSHQRAIQLFAESLSTPNGFLGRKCDHWKEYTAGQCDNNPTAFMGEYVGFDARGKYWMRTGNSSPFALGPSGVIEGTAKAKRRISTPALQSLQGGGLG
;
A
#
# COMPACT_ATOMS: atom_id res chain seq x y z
N MET A 1 -1.75 0.33 -23.95
CA MET A 1 -2.96 -0.26 -23.34
C MET A 1 -2.64 -0.62 -21.90
N ARG A 2 -3.55 -0.33 -20.96
CA ARG A 2 -3.44 -0.65 -19.53
C ARG A 2 -4.56 -1.61 -19.13
N VAL A 3 -4.26 -2.53 -18.21
CA VAL A 3 -5.25 -3.38 -17.53
C VAL A 3 -5.07 -3.23 -16.02
N THR A 4 -6.16 -3.01 -15.29
CA THR A 4 -6.15 -2.95 -13.83
C THR A 4 -6.87 -4.17 -13.25
N GLY A 5 -6.16 -4.97 -12.45
CA GLY A 5 -6.71 -6.12 -11.74
C GLY A 5 -7.23 -5.71 -10.36
N LEU A 6 -8.54 -5.77 -10.14
CA LEU A 6 -9.16 -5.45 -8.85
C LEU A 6 -9.43 -6.76 -8.08
N ASP A 7 -8.52 -7.09 -7.18
CA ASP A 7 -8.46 -8.34 -6.40
C ASP A 7 -8.75 -9.59 -7.25
N PRO A 8 -7.90 -9.90 -8.27
CA PRO A 8 -8.14 -11.00 -9.19
C PRO A 8 -8.45 -12.31 -8.47
N ALA A 9 -9.39 -13.10 -8.98
CA ALA A 9 -9.81 -14.33 -8.32
C ALA A 9 -8.65 -15.32 -8.14
N GLY A 10 -8.54 -15.88 -6.94
CA GLY A 10 -7.59 -16.96 -6.63
C GLY A 10 -8.08 -18.36 -7.06
N PRO A 11 -9.33 -18.76 -6.77
CA PRO A 11 -9.84 -20.08 -7.17
C PRO A 11 -9.67 -20.31 -8.67
N LEU A 12 -9.22 -21.50 -9.05
CA LEU A 12 -8.90 -21.93 -10.42
C LEU A 12 -7.66 -21.25 -11.06
N PHE A 13 -7.35 -20.01 -10.71
CA PHE A 13 -6.22 -19.26 -11.29
C PHE A 13 -4.92 -19.38 -10.48
N SER A 14 -4.98 -19.85 -9.23
CA SER A 14 -3.78 -20.00 -8.38
C SER A 14 -2.78 -21.04 -8.89
N TYR A 15 -3.23 -22.04 -9.65
CA TYR A 15 -2.41 -23.13 -10.18
C TYR A 15 -2.36 -23.17 -11.71
N ASN A 16 -3.07 -22.28 -12.40
CA ASN A 16 -3.08 -22.19 -13.86
C ASN A 16 -2.51 -20.84 -14.32
N ASP A 17 -1.26 -20.85 -14.78
CA ASP A 17 -0.54 -19.65 -15.22
C ASP A 17 -0.88 -19.20 -16.66
N GLU A 18 -1.47 -20.10 -17.45
CA GLU A 18 -1.83 -19.83 -18.84
C GLU A 18 -2.99 -18.82 -18.92
N GLU A 19 -4.01 -19.01 -18.09
CA GLU A 19 -5.30 -18.29 -18.17
C GLU A 19 -5.44 -17.12 -17.18
N ARG A 20 -4.46 -16.91 -16.30
CA ARG A 20 -4.51 -15.83 -15.31
C ARG A 20 -3.96 -14.51 -15.85
N LEU A 21 -4.34 -13.42 -15.19
CA LEU A 21 -3.75 -12.11 -15.42
C LEU A 21 -2.23 -12.17 -15.19
N LYS A 22 -1.45 -11.58 -16.09
CA LYS A 22 0.01 -11.53 -15.99
C LYS A 22 0.53 -10.24 -16.59
N PRO A 23 1.81 -9.87 -16.35
CA PRO A 23 2.35 -8.61 -16.88
C PRO A 23 2.23 -8.52 -18.41
N SER A 24 2.37 -9.65 -19.13
CA SER A 24 2.25 -9.69 -20.59
C SER A 24 0.82 -9.51 -21.12
N SER A 25 -0.22 -9.45 -20.27
CA SER A 25 -1.61 -9.27 -20.70
C SER A 25 -1.89 -7.87 -21.29
N ALA A 26 -1.03 -6.87 -21.01
CA ALA A 26 -1.13 -5.53 -21.59
C ALA A 26 0.23 -4.81 -21.54
N GLY A 27 0.32 -3.62 -22.16
CA GLY A 27 1.54 -2.81 -22.08
C GLY A 27 1.85 -2.28 -20.67
N PHE A 28 0.85 -2.26 -19.78
CA PHE A 28 0.99 -1.99 -18.36
C PHE A 28 -0.15 -2.68 -17.60
N VAL A 29 0.18 -3.31 -16.48
CA VAL A 29 -0.77 -4.06 -15.65
C VAL A 29 -0.53 -3.66 -14.21
N ASP A 30 -1.54 -3.11 -13.56
CA ASP A 30 -1.51 -2.76 -12.14
C ASP A 30 -2.58 -3.55 -11.38
N VAL A 31 -2.25 -4.05 -10.20
CA VAL A 31 -3.13 -4.95 -9.45
C VAL A 31 -3.32 -4.45 -8.03
N ILE A 32 -4.55 -4.51 -7.53
CA ILE A 32 -4.91 -4.16 -6.16
C ILE A 32 -5.37 -5.43 -5.45
N HIS A 33 -4.59 -5.92 -4.49
CA HIS A 33 -4.93 -7.09 -3.69
C HIS A 33 -5.56 -6.65 -2.38
N THR A 34 -6.77 -7.11 -2.09
CA THR A 34 -7.49 -6.80 -0.85
C THR A 34 -8.07 -8.04 -0.17
N CYS A 35 -8.11 -9.20 -0.83
CA CYS A 35 -8.57 -10.46 -0.27
C CYS A 35 -7.66 -11.64 -0.64
N GLY A 36 -6.36 -11.40 -0.75
CA GLY A 36 -5.36 -12.45 -0.90
C GLY A 36 -5.49 -13.52 0.19
N LYS A 37 -5.27 -14.79 -0.19
CA LYS A 37 -5.47 -15.99 0.65
C LYS A 37 -6.93 -16.25 1.07
N GLY A 38 -7.87 -15.42 0.61
CA GLY A 38 -9.31 -15.62 0.70
C GLY A 38 -9.87 -15.92 -0.68
N LEU A 39 -10.65 -14.99 -1.23
CA LEU A 39 -11.20 -15.08 -2.60
C LEU A 39 -10.22 -14.60 -3.67
N GLY A 40 -9.30 -13.71 -3.30
CA GLY A 40 -8.31 -13.12 -4.20
C GLY A 40 -7.03 -13.95 -4.31
N PHE A 41 -6.40 -13.89 -5.47
CA PHE A 41 -5.07 -14.40 -5.72
C PHE A 41 -4.04 -13.61 -4.89
N PHE A 42 -3.10 -14.34 -4.29
CA PHE A 42 -2.03 -13.73 -3.49
C PHE A 42 -0.66 -14.09 -4.09
N GLY A 43 -0.09 -13.11 -4.77
CA GLY A 43 1.18 -13.18 -5.48
C GLY A 43 1.26 -12.04 -6.48
N ASP A 44 2.29 -12.03 -7.31
CA ASP A 44 2.56 -10.95 -8.24
C ASP A 44 1.90 -11.28 -9.59
N LEU A 45 0.99 -10.43 -10.04
CA LEU A 45 0.28 -10.58 -11.32
C LEU A 45 0.54 -9.39 -12.25
N GLY A 46 0.91 -8.24 -11.70
CA GLY A 46 1.11 -7.00 -12.43
C GLY A 46 2.56 -6.69 -12.77
N HIS A 47 2.72 -5.60 -13.54
CA HIS A 47 3.96 -4.84 -13.51
C HIS A 47 4.15 -4.19 -12.14
N VAL A 48 3.05 -3.79 -11.51
CA VAL A 48 2.98 -3.26 -10.14
C VAL A 48 1.82 -3.90 -9.40
N ASP A 49 2.06 -4.28 -8.16
CA ASP A 49 1.08 -4.93 -7.29
C ASP A 49 0.97 -4.15 -5.98
N PHE A 50 -0.24 -3.72 -5.64
CA PHE A 50 -0.55 -2.96 -4.45
C PHE A 50 -1.26 -3.85 -3.42
N TYR A 51 -0.77 -3.81 -2.19
CA TYR A 51 -1.27 -4.62 -1.07
C TYR A 51 -1.72 -3.71 0.09
N PRO A 52 -2.83 -2.97 -0.05
CA PRO A 52 -3.43 -2.22 1.05
C PRO A 52 -3.73 -3.16 2.24
N ASN A 53 -3.29 -2.75 3.43
CA ASN A 53 -3.50 -3.47 4.69
C ASN A 53 -3.10 -4.96 4.59
N GLN A 54 -1.85 -5.22 4.18
CA GLN A 54 -1.30 -6.57 3.94
C GLN A 54 -1.83 -7.29 2.67
N GLY A 55 -2.85 -6.74 2.02
CA GLY A 55 -3.45 -7.28 0.80
C GLY A 55 -4.15 -8.62 0.96
N THR A 56 -4.45 -9.01 2.20
CA THR A 56 -5.18 -10.23 2.55
C THR A 56 -6.60 -9.90 3.01
N ALA A 57 -7.43 -10.93 3.16
CA ALA A 57 -8.70 -10.80 3.89
C ALA A 57 -8.48 -10.19 5.29
N GLY A 58 -9.46 -9.42 5.76
CA GLY A 58 -9.35 -8.64 7.01
C GLY A 58 -9.06 -7.15 6.79
N GLN A 59 -9.47 -6.60 5.64
CA GLN A 59 -9.40 -5.16 5.40
C GLN A 59 -10.12 -4.38 6.52
N PRO A 60 -9.61 -3.20 6.94
CA PRO A 60 -10.24 -2.38 7.97
C PRO A 60 -11.72 -2.14 7.67
N GLY A 61 -12.59 -2.32 8.68
CA GLY A 61 -14.04 -2.17 8.53
C GLY A 61 -14.78 -3.35 7.89
N CYS A 62 -14.08 -4.41 7.48
CA CYS A 62 -14.69 -5.65 7.04
C CYS A 62 -14.79 -6.68 8.15
N SER A 63 -15.91 -7.39 8.25
CA SER A 63 -15.98 -8.62 9.01
C SER A 63 -15.14 -9.71 8.31
N LEU A 64 -14.60 -10.66 9.09
CA LEU A 64 -13.79 -11.76 8.55
C LEU A 64 -14.62 -12.82 7.81
N SER A 65 -15.94 -12.69 7.76
CA SER A 65 -16.83 -13.72 7.25
C SER A 65 -16.78 -13.80 5.71
N PHE A 66 -16.29 -14.92 5.19
CA PHE A 66 -16.25 -15.30 3.76
C PHE A 66 -15.49 -14.39 2.81
N GLY A 67 -14.72 -13.40 3.31
CA GLY A 67 -13.86 -12.55 2.49
C GLY A 67 -14.57 -11.59 1.53
N LYS A 68 -15.90 -11.66 1.35
CA LYS A 68 -16.66 -10.86 0.37
C LYS A 68 -16.43 -9.35 0.50
N CYS A 69 -16.48 -8.82 1.73
CA CYS A 69 -16.22 -7.40 1.97
C CYS A 69 -14.79 -7.02 1.59
N SER A 70 -13.80 -7.83 1.98
CA SER A 70 -12.40 -7.59 1.63
C SER A 70 -12.17 -7.73 0.12
N HIS A 71 -12.87 -8.62 -0.57
CA HIS A 71 -12.78 -8.78 -2.03
C HIS A 71 -13.36 -7.56 -2.78
N GLN A 72 -14.53 -7.08 -2.35
CA GLN A 72 -15.14 -5.86 -2.88
C GLN A 72 -14.34 -4.59 -2.57
N ARG A 73 -13.45 -4.61 -1.57
CA ARG A 73 -12.66 -3.45 -1.17
C ARG A 73 -11.79 -2.92 -2.30
N ALA A 74 -11.22 -3.76 -3.17
CA ALA A 74 -10.41 -3.29 -4.29
C ALA A 74 -11.19 -2.34 -5.23
N ILE A 75 -12.47 -2.65 -5.48
CA ILE A 75 -13.37 -1.80 -6.29
C ILE A 75 -13.59 -0.46 -5.60
N GLN A 76 -13.86 -0.47 -4.29
CA GLN A 76 -14.12 0.74 -3.52
C GLN A 76 -12.89 1.66 -3.46
N LEU A 77 -11.69 1.09 -3.24
CA LEU A 77 -10.44 1.84 -3.23
C LEU A 77 -10.12 2.42 -4.61
N PHE A 78 -10.32 1.65 -5.68
CA PHE A 78 -10.12 2.15 -7.04
C PHE A 78 -11.09 3.28 -7.37
N ALA A 79 -12.38 3.11 -7.07
CA ALA A 79 -13.39 4.14 -7.31
C ALA A 79 -13.07 5.44 -6.55
N GLU A 80 -12.63 5.35 -5.29
CA GLU A 80 -12.23 6.53 -4.52
C GLU A 80 -10.96 7.19 -5.08
N SER A 81 -10.04 6.43 -5.68
CA SER A 81 -8.81 6.98 -6.27
C SER A 81 -9.09 7.97 -7.42
N LEU A 82 -10.24 7.86 -8.08
CA LEU A 82 -10.66 8.77 -9.16
C LEU A 82 -10.82 10.21 -8.68
N SER A 83 -11.36 10.39 -7.46
CA SER A 83 -11.56 11.69 -6.82
C SER A 83 -10.48 12.06 -5.82
N THR A 84 -9.54 11.15 -5.54
CA THR A 84 -8.43 11.35 -4.60
C THR A 84 -7.07 10.99 -5.24
N PRO A 85 -6.55 11.80 -6.19
CA PRO A 85 -5.33 11.46 -6.94
C PRO A 85 -4.11 11.17 -6.06
N ASN A 86 -4.05 11.78 -4.87
CA ASN A 86 -2.97 11.63 -3.90
C ASN A 86 -3.37 10.80 -2.67
N GLY A 87 -4.52 10.10 -2.72
CA GLY A 87 -5.17 9.49 -1.56
C GLY A 87 -4.57 8.17 -1.08
N PHE A 88 -3.95 7.42 -2.01
CA PHE A 88 -3.46 6.07 -1.77
C PHE A 88 -1.97 5.94 -2.07
N LEU A 89 -1.13 6.60 -1.26
CA LEU A 89 0.32 6.53 -1.40
C LEU A 89 0.84 5.18 -0.87
N GLY A 90 1.50 4.42 -1.74
CA GLY A 90 2.19 3.17 -1.39
C GLY A 90 3.70 3.32 -1.35
N ARG A 91 4.35 2.50 -0.51
CA ARG A 91 5.81 2.39 -0.45
C ARG A 91 6.25 1.06 -1.04
N LYS A 92 7.21 1.11 -1.97
CA LYS A 92 7.80 -0.09 -2.57
C LYS A 92 8.56 -0.90 -1.52
N CYS A 93 8.26 -2.19 -1.41
CA CYS A 93 8.97 -3.10 -0.51
C CYS A 93 8.66 -4.54 -0.90
N ASP A 94 9.60 -5.48 -0.76
CA ASP A 94 9.38 -6.85 -1.23
C ASP A 94 8.47 -7.64 -0.27
N HIS A 95 8.55 -7.37 1.02
CA HIS A 95 7.79 -8.09 2.04
C HIS A 95 7.08 -7.15 3.02
N TRP A 96 5.86 -7.53 3.43
CA TRP A 96 5.09 -6.84 4.47
C TRP A 96 5.86 -6.66 5.79
N LYS A 97 6.65 -7.66 6.19
CA LYS A 97 7.44 -7.60 7.42
C LYS A 97 8.53 -6.52 7.37
N GLU A 98 9.18 -6.37 6.22
CA GLU A 98 10.20 -5.35 6.00
C GLU A 98 9.57 -3.95 5.93
N TYR A 99 8.42 -3.84 5.28
CA TYR A 99 7.63 -2.61 5.21
C TYR A 99 7.23 -2.13 6.61
N THR A 100 6.64 -3.01 7.42
CA THR A 100 6.23 -2.69 8.79
C THR A 100 7.41 -2.45 9.74
N ALA A 101 8.58 -3.03 9.47
CA ALA A 101 9.80 -2.76 10.20
C ALA A 101 10.52 -1.46 9.78
N GLY A 102 10.02 -0.75 8.76
CA GLY A 102 10.61 0.48 8.24
C GLY A 102 11.91 0.27 7.44
N GLN A 103 12.20 -0.96 7.02
CA GLN A 103 13.42 -1.27 6.26
C GLN A 103 13.38 -0.68 4.84
N CYS A 104 12.18 -0.37 4.35
CA CYS A 104 11.92 0.21 3.03
C CYS A 104 11.60 1.72 3.11
N ASP A 105 11.98 2.42 4.19
CA ASP A 105 11.60 3.83 4.44
C ASP A 105 12.12 4.84 3.39
N ASN A 106 13.13 4.45 2.62
CA ASN A 106 13.73 5.30 1.58
C ASN A 106 13.41 4.79 0.17
N ASN A 107 12.61 3.73 0.05
CA ASN A 107 12.24 3.20 -1.25
C ASN A 107 11.26 4.13 -1.98
N PRO A 108 11.16 4.01 -3.32
CA PRO A 108 10.20 4.78 -4.11
C PRO A 108 8.76 4.59 -3.62
N THR A 109 7.95 5.61 -3.84
CA THR A 109 6.50 5.58 -3.63
C THR A 109 5.75 5.65 -4.94
N ALA A 110 4.52 5.13 -4.97
CA ALA A 110 3.61 5.26 -6.09
C ALA A 110 2.18 5.40 -5.56
N PHE A 111 1.35 6.13 -6.29
CA PHE A 111 -0.09 6.18 -6.00
C PHE A 111 -0.77 4.94 -6.56
N MET A 112 -1.59 4.28 -5.74
CA MET A 112 -2.45 3.19 -6.18
C MET A 112 -3.72 3.75 -6.84
N GLY A 113 -4.23 3.04 -7.85
CA GLY A 113 -5.50 3.37 -8.51
C GLY A 113 -5.29 4.10 -9.84
N GLU A 114 -6.22 5.00 -10.18
CA GLU A 114 -6.28 5.63 -11.51
C GLU A 114 -4.96 6.31 -11.92
N TYR A 115 -4.32 7.02 -10.99
CA TYR A 115 -3.16 7.87 -11.28
C TYR A 115 -1.80 7.17 -11.05
N VAL A 116 -1.76 5.84 -11.05
CA VAL A 116 -0.50 5.09 -10.96
C VAL A 116 0.42 5.44 -12.15
N GLY A 117 1.71 5.64 -11.87
CA GLY A 117 2.72 5.84 -12.89
C GLY A 117 2.99 4.56 -13.70
N PHE A 118 3.07 4.67 -15.03
CA PHE A 118 3.34 3.54 -15.93
C PHE A 118 4.77 2.99 -15.82
N ASP A 119 5.63 3.67 -15.08
CA ASP A 119 6.99 3.27 -14.69
C ASP A 119 7.04 2.54 -13.34
N ALA A 120 5.95 2.55 -12.56
CA ALA A 120 5.90 1.86 -11.27
C ALA A 120 6.10 0.35 -11.46
N ARG A 121 6.97 -0.26 -10.66
CA ARG A 121 7.30 -1.69 -10.75
C ARG A 121 7.47 -2.33 -9.39
N GLY A 122 6.97 -3.56 -9.24
CA GLY A 122 7.09 -4.38 -8.04
C GLY A 122 5.97 -4.15 -7.03
N LYS A 123 6.22 -4.49 -5.76
CA LYS A 123 5.19 -4.53 -4.72
C LYS A 123 5.15 -3.26 -3.89
N TYR A 124 3.96 -2.76 -3.64
CA TYR A 124 3.72 -1.54 -2.87
C TYR A 124 2.74 -1.81 -1.72
N TRP A 125 3.09 -1.34 -0.54
CA TRP A 125 2.30 -1.53 0.67
C TRP A 125 1.81 -0.19 1.20
N MET A 126 0.60 -0.19 1.76
CA MET A 126 -0.01 0.99 2.39
C MET A 126 -1.09 0.58 3.39
N ARG A 127 -1.55 1.53 4.19
CA ARG A 127 -2.76 1.40 5.01
C ARG A 127 -3.89 2.24 4.41
N THR A 128 -5.12 1.82 4.67
CA THR A 128 -6.34 2.59 4.37
C THR A 128 -7.23 2.70 5.61
N GLY A 129 -8.19 3.62 5.58
CA GLY A 129 -9.23 3.76 6.60
C GLY A 129 -10.21 2.57 6.62
N ASN A 130 -11.03 2.52 7.68
CA ASN A 130 -12.08 1.50 7.85
C ASN A 130 -13.46 1.92 7.29
N SER A 131 -13.65 3.21 7.01
CA SER A 131 -14.84 3.79 6.37
C SER A 131 -14.42 4.77 5.28
N SER A 132 -15.33 5.06 4.34
CA SER A 132 -15.07 6.05 3.30
C SER A 132 -15.10 7.47 3.89
N PRO A 133 -14.21 8.40 3.47
CA PRO A 133 -13.10 8.16 2.56
C PRO A 133 -12.02 7.25 3.19
N PHE A 134 -11.61 6.22 2.45
CA PHE A 134 -10.59 5.25 2.86
C PHE A 134 -9.16 5.79 2.69
N ALA A 135 -8.98 6.77 1.81
CA ALA A 135 -7.71 7.42 1.53
C ALA A 135 -7.12 8.04 2.81
N LEU A 136 -5.85 7.76 3.07
CA LEU A 136 -5.09 8.36 4.19
C LEU A 136 -3.99 9.31 3.70
N GLY A 137 -3.79 9.42 2.39
CA GLY A 137 -2.70 10.18 1.79
C GLY A 137 -1.33 9.70 2.31
N PRO A 138 -0.38 10.62 2.57
CA PRO A 138 0.93 10.27 3.13
C PRO A 138 0.87 9.51 4.47
N SER A 139 -0.19 9.73 5.26
CA SER A 139 -0.38 9.06 6.55
C SER A 139 -0.72 7.57 6.43
N GLY A 140 -1.03 7.08 5.22
CA GLY A 140 -1.24 5.66 4.93
C GLY A 140 0.07 4.86 4.88
N VAL A 141 1.19 5.52 4.61
CA VAL A 141 2.52 4.89 4.62
C VAL A 141 3.00 4.72 6.06
N ILE A 142 3.50 3.54 6.40
CA ILE A 142 4.19 3.29 7.67
C ILE A 142 5.63 3.79 7.49
N GLU A 143 6.06 4.71 8.35
CA GLU A 143 7.47 5.07 8.48
C GLU A 143 8.03 4.36 9.72
N GLY A 144 9.23 3.81 9.60
CA GLY A 144 9.95 3.17 10.69
C GLY A 144 10.24 4.11 11.86
N THR A 145 10.26 3.54 13.06
CA THR A 145 10.57 4.25 14.32
C THR A 145 11.94 4.92 14.34
N ALA A 146 12.86 4.52 13.45
CA ALA A 146 14.19 5.12 13.30
C ALA A 146 14.15 6.57 12.79
N LYS A 147 13.20 6.93 11.92
CA LYS A 147 13.01 8.32 11.44
C LYS A 147 12.31 9.21 12.48
N ALA A 148 11.40 8.66 13.27
CA ALA A 148 10.73 9.38 14.35
C ALA A 148 11.75 9.91 15.40
N LYS A 149 12.82 9.15 15.67
CA LYS A 149 13.92 9.59 16.55
C LYS A 149 14.78 10.72 15.97
N ARG A 150 14.92 10.81 14.64
CA ARG A 150 15.72 11.87 13.97
C ARG A 150 15.03 13.23 13.92
N ARG A 151 13.71 13.30 14.03
CA ARG A 151 12.97 14.59 14.07
C ARG A 151 13.02 15.31 15.42
N ILE A 152 13.48 14.65 16.49
CA ILE A 152 13.48 15.20 17.85
C ILE A 152 14.83 15.85 18.22
N SER A 153 15.88 15.68 17.42
CA SER A 153 17.20 16.25 17.70
C SER A 153 17.41 17.61 17.00
N THR A 154 16.76 18.66 17.51
CA THR A 154 17.27 20.04 17.35
C THR A 154 18.08 20.39 18.60
N PRO A 155 19.34 20.86 18.50
CA PRO A 155 20.08 21.28 19.68
C PRO A 155 19.48 22.60 20.18
N ALA A 156 18.95 22.59 21.40
CA ALA A 156 18.64 23.82 22.11
C ALA A 156 19.94 24.60 22.32
N LEU A 157 19.94 25.88 21.92
CA LEU A 157 21.03 26.82 22.18
C LEU A 157 21.40 26.81 23.66
N GLN A 158 22.70 26.78 23.95
CA GLN A 158 23.25 27.08 25.25
C GLN A 158 22.89 28.51 25.66
N SER A 159 22.21 28.65 26.78
CA SER A 159 22.23 29.87 27.59
C SER A 159 22.39 29.45 29.05
N LEU A 160 23.63 29.28 29.49
CA LEU A 160 23.96 29.21 30.92
C LEU A 160 23.96 30.64 31.46
N GLN A 161 23.04 30.89 32.39
CA GLN A 161 23.06 32.00 33.34
C GLN A 161 24.20 31.82 34.34
N GLY A 162 24.71 32.92 34.89
CA GLY A 162 25.50 32.88 36.13
C GLY A 162 26.16 34.21 36.46
N GLY A 163 25.45 35.10 37.16
CA GLY A 163 26.06 36.23 37.86
C GLY A 163 26.82 35.77 39.11
N GLY A 164 27.74 36.61 39.59
CA GLY A 164 28.49 36.39 40.83
C GLY A 164 29.23 37.65 41.29
N LEU A 165 28.92 38.05 42.52
CA LEU A 165 29.39 39.21 43.29
C LEU A 165 30.92 39.34 43.39
N GLY A 166 31.40 40.59 43.44
CA GLY A 166 32.77 40.99 43.79
C GLY A 166 32.93 42.50 43.68
#